data_AF-A0A4Y2K997-F1
#
_entry.id   AF-A0A4Y2K997-F1
#
_cell.length_a   1.000
_cell.length_b   1.000
_cell.length_c   1.000
_cell.angle_alpha   90.00
_cell.angle_beta   90.00
_cell.angle_gamma   90.00
#
_symmetry.space_group_name_H-M   'P 1'
#
loop_
_entity.id
_entity.type
_entity.pdbx_description
1 polymer ?
#
loop_
_entity_poly.entity_id
_entity_poly.type
_entity_poly.pdbx_seq_one_letter_code
_entity_poly.pdbx_strand_id
1 'polypeptide(L)'
;MVKEGKRVARQNTTEQHVVLISELGPACLGHATPISGAARDIQTIILVSLEKVDRSKLQAVGCDGTGVNTGSENGKIWRHLELSVGHPPQLFVCYMQMN
;
A
#
# COMPACT_ATOMS: atom_id res chain seq x y z
N MET A 1 35.44 -18.83 -27.76
CA MET A 1 34.46 -17.72 -27.82
C MET A 1 33.30 -18.08 -26.90
N VAL A 2 33.21 -17.46 -25.72
CA VAL A 2 32.13 -17.70 -24.75
C VAL A 2 30.93 -16.86 -25.17
N LYS A 3 29.78 -17.49 -25.42
CA LYS A 3 28.52 -16.77 -25.64
C LYS A 3 28.02 -16.26 -24.29
N GLU A 4 28.02 -14.94 -24.10
CA GLU A 4 27.34 -14.31 -22.96
C GLU A 4 25.84 -14.62 -23.02
N GLY A 5 25.37 -15.39 -22.05
CA GLY A 5 23.94 -15.63 -21.86
C GLY A 5 23.26 -14.33 -21.44
N LYS A 6 22.45 -13.76 -22.35
CA LYS A 6 21.60 -12.62 -22.06
C LYS A 6 20.63 -13.00 -20.93
N ARG A 7 20.83 -12.45 -19.73
CA ARG A 7 19.91 -12.60 -18.59
C ARG A 7 18.58 -11.95 -18.97
N VAL A 8 17.59 -12.76 -19.32
CA VAL A 8 16.21 -12.29 -19.45
C VAL A 8 15.66 -12.17 -18.04
N ALA A 9 15.53 -10.94 -17.54
CA ALA A 9 14.83 -10.70 -16.28
C ALA A 9 13.36 -11.10 -16.48
N ARG A 10 12.88 -12.03 -15.66
CA ARG A 10 11.46 -12.40 -15.63
C ARG A 10 10.68 -11.14 -15.23
N GLN A 11 9.89 -10.58 -16.15
CA GLN A 11 8.99 -9.48 -15.81
C GLN A 11 7.81 -10.08 -15.05
N ASN A 12 7.95 -10.17 -13.72
CA ASN A 12 6.79 -10.40 -12.87
C ASN A 12 6.09 -9.05 -12.70
N THR A 13 4.94 -8.87 -13.35
CA THR A 13 4.02 -7.79 -13.01
C THR A 13 3.51 -8.08 -11.61
N THR A 14 4.05 -7.37 -10.61
CA THR A 14 3.57 -7.48 -9.23
C THR A 14 2.47 -6.45 -9.09
N GLU A 15 1.22 -6.89 -9.02
CA GLU A 15 0.11 -6.02 -8.69
C GLU A 15 0.20 -5.66 -7.21
N GLN A 16 0.23 -4.37 -6.91
CA GLN A 16 0.22 -3.89 -5.54
C GLN A 16 -1.21 -3.59 -5.13
N HIS A 17 -1.54 -3.85 -3.86
CA HIS A 17 -2.87 -3.56 -3.33
C HIS A 17 -2.75 -2.85 -2.00
N VAL A 18 -3.61 -1.85 -1.85
CA VAL A 18 -3.82 -1.12 -0.61
C VAL A 18 -5.21 -1.49 -0.08
N VAL A 19 -5.29 -1.88 1.19
CA VAL A 19 -6.53 -2.22 1.88
C VAL A 19 -6.70 -1.30 3.09
N LEU A 20 -7.88 -0.73 3.27
CA LEU A 20 -8.23 0.11 4.42
C LEU A 20 -9.20 -0.65 5.33
N ILE A 21 -8.94 -0.69 6.64
CA ILE A 21 -9.73 -1.46 7.62
C ILE A 21 -10.40 -0.56 8.66
N SER A 22 -11.63 -0.93 9.02
CA SER A 22 -12.51 -0.25 9.97
C SER A 22 -12.23 -0.62 11.43
N GLU A 23 -12.58 0.29 12.35
CA GLU A 23 -12.66 0.03 13.80
C GLU A 23 -13.73 -1.00 14.17
N LEU A 24 -14.83 -1.07 13.42
CA LEU A 24 -16.00 -1.92 13.75
C LEU A 24 -15.76 -3.43 13.52
N GLY A 25 -14.51 -3.87 13.36
CA GLY A 25 -14.11 -5.25 13.08
C GLY A 25 -13.43 -5.40 11.71
N PRO A 26 -13.21 -6.64 11.20
CA PRO A 26 -12.45 -6.91 9.97
C PRO A 26 -13.14 -6.44 8.67
N ALA A 27 -14.13 -5.55 8.77
CA ALA A 27 -14.78 -4.94 7.63
C ALA A 27 -13.79 -4.03 6.89
N CYS A 28 -13.49 -4.42 5.66
CA CYS A 28 -12.74 -3.59 4.71
C CYS A 28 -13.55 -2.32 4.42
N LEU A 29 -12.99 -1.15 4.75
CA LEU A 29 -13.55 0.16 4.39
C LEU A 29 -13.43 0.43 2.89
N GLY A 30 -12.38 -0.12 2.27
CA GLY A 30 -12.12 -0.01 0.85
C GLY A 30 -10.79 -0.65 0.46
N HIS A 31 -10.65 -0.94 -0.82
CA HIS A 31 -9.38 -1.37 -1.41
C HIS A 31 -9.09 -0.55 -2.66
N ALA A 32 -7.81 -0.44 -2.99
CA ALA A 32 -7.39 0.21 -4.20
C ALA A 32 -6.08 -0.38 -4.74
N THR A 33 -5.93 -0.29 -6.05
CA THR A 33 -4.73 -0.72 -6.79
C THR A 33 -4.03 0.53 -7.30
N PRO A 34 -2.77 0.78 -6.95
CA PRO A 34 -2.01 1.88 -7.51
C PRO A 34 -1.67 1.59 -8.98
N ILE A 35 -1.44 2.65 -9.75
CA ILE A 35 -1.11 2.56 -11.18
C ILE A 35 0.27 1.90 -11.38
N SER A 36 1.18 2.06 -10.41
CA SER A 36 2.47 1.39 -10.38
C SER A 36 2.92 1.11 -8.95
N GLY A 37 4.01 0.35 -8.81
CA GLY A 37 4.64 0.08 -7.52
C GLY A 37 5.51 1.20 -6.95
N ALA A 38 5.46 2.40 -7.56
CA ALA A 38 6.19 3.56 -7.09
C ALA A 38 5.51 4.15 -5.83
N ALA A 39 6.34 4.57 -4.86
CA ALA A 39 5.89 5.22 -3.62
C ALA A 39 4.85 6.34 -3.85
N ARG A 40 5.04 7.15 -4.90
CA ARG A 40 4.13 8.27 -5.25
C ARG A 40 2.75 7.80 -5.70
N ASP A 41 2.67 6.70 -6.43
CA ASP A 41 1.39 6.18 -6.94
C ASP A 41 0.61 5.51 -5.81
N ILE A 42 1.33 4.80 -4.93
CA ILE A 42 0.79 4.24 -3.69
C ILE A 42 0.28 5.35 -2.77
N GLN A 43 1.06 6.43 -2.61
CA GLN A 43 0.64 7.60 -1.84
C GLN A 43 -0.66 8.19 -2.38
N THR A 44 -0.70 8.42 -3.70
CA THR A 44 -1.84 9.04 -4.36
C THR A 44 -3.09 8.18 -4.17
N ILE A 45 -2.98 6.87 -4.35
CA ILE A 45 -4.14 5.99 -4.22
C ILE A 45 -4.63 5.88 -2.77
N ILE A 46 -3.73 5.90 -1.77
CA ILE A 46 -4.10 5.96 -0.35
C ILE A 46 -4.91 7.22 -0.07
N LEU A 47 -4.41 8.40 -0.47
CA LEU A 47 -5.10 9.68 -0.24
C LEU A 47 -6.47 9.73 -0.90
N VAL A 48 -6.57 9.31 -2.16
CA VAL A 48 -7.86 9.23 -2.88
C VAL A 48 -8.83 8.25 -2.21
N SER A 49 -8.31 7.14 -1.68
CA SER A 49 -9.14 6.16 -0.97
C SER A 49 -9.66 6.71 0.36
N LEU A 50 -8.86 7.52 1.07
CA LEU A 50 -9.25 8.21 2.30
C LEU A 50 -10.33 9.28 2.12
N GLU A 51 -10.51 9.81 0.91
CA GLU A 51 -11.63 10.71 0.59
C GLU A 51 -12.95 9.96 0.43
N LYS A 52 -12.89 8.66 0.11
CA LYS A 52 -14.05 7.81 -0.14
C LYS A 52 -14.53 7.04 1.09
N VAL A 53 -13.74 7.01 2.16
CA VAL A 53 -14.06 6.30 3.40
C VAL A 53 -14.22 7.26 4.56
N ASP A 54 -14.98 6.82 5.57
CA ASP A 54 -15.08 7.54 6.83
C ASP A 54 -13.77 7.40 7.61
N ARG A 55 -12.94 8.45 7.57
CA ARG A 55 -11.62 8.48 8.22
C ARG A 55 -11.69 8.25 9.72
N SER A 56 -12.79 8.63 10.38
CA SER A 56 -12.96 8.42 11.82
C SER A 56 -12.99 6.96 12.21
N LYS A 57 -13.29 6.07 11.25
CA LYS A 57 -13.34 4.62 11.43
C LYS A 57 -12.06 3.93 11.00
N LEU A 58 -11.08 4.64 10.44
CA LEU A 58 -9.88 4.02 9.89
C LEU A 58 -8.93 3.62 11.03
N GLN A 59 -8.75 2.32 11.26
CA GLN A 59 -7.78 1.84 12.25
C GLN A 59 -6.49 1.32 11.64
N ALA A 60 -6.55 0.73 10.46
CA ALA A 60 -5.41 0.07 9.89
C ALA A 60 -5.36 0.19 8.36
N VAL A 61 -4.14 0.22 7.84
CA VAL A 61 -3.83 0.20 6.41
C VAL A 61 -2.97 -1.02 6.12
N GLY A 62 -3.40 -1.81 5.15
CA GLY A 62 -2.70 -2.98 4.64
C GLY A 62 -2.05 -2.66 3.31
N CYS A 63 -0.77 -2.99 3.18
CA CYS A 63 -0.04 -2.93 1.91
C CYS A 63 0.85 -4.17 1.76
N ASP A 64 1.38 -4.42 0.56
CA ASP A 64 2.40 -5.44 0.38
C ASP A 64 3.66 -5.11 1.19
N GLY A 65 4.37 -6.13 1.68
CA GLY A 65 5.51 -5.95 2.60
C GLY A 65 6.78 -5.39 1.97
N THR A 66 6.68 -4.68 0.84
CA THR A 66 7.85 -4.16 0.12
C THR A 66 8.48 -2.97 0.86
N GLY A 67 9.78 -2.78 0.65
CA GLY A 67 10.53 -1.65 1.22
C GLY A 67 10.00 -0.30 0.76
N VAL A 68 9.26 -0.26 -0.36
CA VAL A 68 8.54 0.94 -0.80
C VAL A 68 7.49 1.33 0.23
N ASN A 69 6.68 0.39 0.73
CA ASN A 69 5.59 0.67 1.67
C ASN A 69 6.04 0.91 3.11
N THR A 70 7.15 0.29 3.52
CA THR A 70 7.66 0.29 4.89
C THR A 70 8.87 1.21 5.10
N GLY A 71 9.44 1.76 4.03
CA GLY A 71 10.67 2.56 4.07
C GLY A 71 10.47 4.00 4.55
N SER A 72 11.59 4.66 4.89
CA SER A 72 11.62 6.02 5.45
C SER A 72 10.98 7.09 4.55
N GLU A 73 11.07 6.93 3.22
CA GLU A 73 10.45 7.84 2.26
C GLU A 73 8.92 7.84 2.37
N ASN A 74 8.33 6.68 2.66
CA ASN A 74 6.90 6.54 2.92
C ASN A 74 6.51 6.93 4.36
N GLY A 75 7.47 7.10 5.27
CA GLY A 75 7.22 7.62 6.62
C GLY A 75 6.48 8.97 6.63
N LYS A 76 6.70 9.81 5.60
CA LYS A 76 5.95 11.07 5.42
C LYS A 76 4.47 10.84 5.10
N ILE A 77 4.16 9.77 4.35
CA ILE A 77 2.78 9.38 4.02
C ILE A 77 2.08 8.91 5.28
N TRP A 78 2.72 8.00 6.02
CA TRP A 78 2.21 7.52 7.29
C TRP A 78 1.94 8.69 8.21
N ARG A 79 2.93 9.58 8.41
CA ARG A 79 2.77 10.79 9.22
C ARG A 79 1.61 11.68 8.77
N HIS A 80 1.42 11.87 7.47
CA HIS A 80 0.30 12.63 6.94
C HIS A 80 -1.04 11.94 7.24
N LEU A 81 -1.09 10.62 7.13
CA LEU A 81 -2.24 9.81 7.55
C LEU A 81 -2.55 10.01 9.03
N GLU A 82 -1.55 9.90 9.90
CA GLU A 82 -1.70 10.09 11.35
C GLU A 82 -2.32 11.45 11.66
N LEU A 83 -1.83 12.51 11.01
CA LEU A 83 -2.34 13.87 11.19
C LEU A 83 -3.77 14.03 10.67
N SER A 84 -4.14 13.33 9.59
CA SER A 84 -5.48 13.42 9.00
C SER A 84 -6.55 12.64 9.78
N VAL A 85 -6.17 11.56 10.46
CA VAL A 85 -7.06 10.68 11.22
C VAL A 85 -7.06 11.06 12.72
N GLY A 86 -5.99 11.70 13.21
CA GLY A 86 -5.85 12.13 14.60
C GLY A 86 -5.26 11.06 15.53
N HIS A 87 -4.96 9.87 15.01
CA HIS A 87 -4.25 8.80 15.71
C HIS A 87 -3.36 8.03 14.72
N PRO A 88 -2.32 7.32 15.21
CA PRO A 88 -1.51 6.48 14.34
C PRO A 88 -2.30 5.26 13.83
N PRO A 89 -2.47 5.09 12.51
CA PRO A 89 -3.07 3.90 11.93
C PRO A 89 -2.08 2.73 12.01
N GLN A 90 -2.58 1.53 12.28
CA GLN A 90 -1.75 0.34 12.27
C GLN A 90 -1.38 -0.04 10.83
N LEU A 91 -0.10 -0.27 10.58
CA LEU A 91 0.38 -0.80 9.31
C LEU A 91 0.52 -2.32 9.42
N PHE A 92 -0.20 -3.07 8.58
CA PHE A 92 -0.01 -4.51 8.47
C PHE A 92 0.44 -4.90 7.06
N VAL A 93 1.27 -5.94 7.00
CA VAL A 93 1.69 -6.52 5.74
C VAL A 93 0.59 -7.44 5.25
N CYS A 94 0.01 -7.10 4.10
CA CYS A 94 -1.05 -7.86 3.47
C CYS A 94 -0.45 -8.67 2.30
N TYR A 95 -0.35 -9.99 2.47
CA TYR A 95 -0.08 -10.90 1.36
C TYR A 95 -1.40 -11.18 0.64
N MET A 96 -1.79 -10.31 -0.28
CA MET A 96 -2.87 -10.58 -1.21
C MET A 96 -2.38 -11.63 -2.22
N GLN A 97 -2.80 -12.88 -2.02
CA GLN A 97 -2.54 -13.95 -2.97
C GLN A 97 -3.60 -13.84 -4.08
N MET A 98 -3.22 -13.23 -5.21
CA MET A 98 -4.03 -13.24 -6.42
C MET A 98 -3.78 -14.55 -7.15
N ASN A 99 -4.87 -15.27 -7.43
CA ASN A 99 -4.87 -16.54 -8.15
C ASN A 99 -4.94 -16.30 -9.67
#